data_AF-A0AAC9NGW9-F1
#
_entry.id   AF-A0AAC9NGW9-F1
#
_cell.length_a   1.000
_cell.length_b   1.000
_cell.length_c   1.000
_cell.angle_alpha   90.00
_cell.angle_beta   90.00
_cell.angle_gamma   90.00
#
_symmetry.space_group_name_H-M   'P 1'
#
loop_
_entity.id
_entity.type
_entity.pdbx_description
1 polymer ?
#
loop_
_entity_poly.entity_id
_entity_poly.type
_entity_poly.pdbx_seq_one_letter_code
_entity_poly.pdbx_strand_id
1 'polypeptide(L)'
;MKELFKFFIAILLILYVIIYQIRRLIRRSKLIRKNNLTNLGTLIYGHPDIDNSFDSCLGLIDNNNLVLSKISRGNIIHIAKIPKEGVINISILDQSTFENTETWIRQSYIFERYTIAFHNKVKNSLVYLIIKWNDGKFDHETVFAYNNDNAMGSANKARNNLIRALR
;
A
#
# COMPACT_ATOMS: atom_id res chain seq x y z
N MET A 1 13.43 -16.65 43.94
CA MET A 1 12.70 -17.62 43.08
C MET A 1 11.47 -17.03 42.41
N LYS A 2 10.53 -16.39 43.12
CA LYS A 2 9.29 -15.83 42.51
C LYS A 2 9.55 -14.77 41.42
N GLU A 3 10.53 -13.89 41.60
CA GLU A 3 10.87 -12.86 40.60
C GLU A 3 11.55 -13.44 39.34
N LEU A 4 12.43 -14.44 39.50
CA LEU A 4 13.03 -15.18 38.37
C LEU A 4 11.98 -15.93 37.55
N PHE A 5 10.97 -16.50 38.21
CA PHE A 5 9.86 -17.19 37.55
C PHE A 5 8.97 -16.23 36.76
N LYS A 6 8.65 -15.04 37.30
CA LYS A 6 7.93 -13.99 36.57
C LYS A 6 8.70 -13.52 35.33
N PHE A 7 10.02 -13.35 35.45
CA PHE A 7 10.87 -12.95 34.33
C PHE A 7 10.88 -14.01 33.21
N PHE A 8 10.95 -15.30 33.58
CA PHE A 8 10.86 -16.40 32.64
C PHE A 8 9.51 -16.44 31.89
N ILE A 9 8.40 -16.23 32.60
CA ILE A 9 7.06 -16.13 31.97
C ILE A 9 6.99 -14.94 31.02
N ALA A 10 7.53 -13.78 31.40
CA ALA A 10 7.54 -12.60 30.54
C ALA A 10 8.31 -12.86 29.23
N ILE A 11 9.48 -13.53 29.30
CA ILE A 11 10.24 -13.93 28.11
C ILE A 11 9.42 -14.88 27.23
N LEU A 12 8.77 -15.89 27.82
CA LEU A 12 7.92 -16.82 27.08
C LEU A 12 6.78 -16.12 26.35
N LEU A 13 6.12 -15.15 26.99
CA LEU A 13 5.06 -14.35 26.37
C LEU A 13 5.59 -13.50 25.21
N ILE A 14 6.74 -12.85 25.38
CA ILE A 14 7.38 -12.07 24.31
C ILE A 14 7.72 -12.98 23.13
N LEU A 15 8.33 -14.15 23.41
CA LEU A 15 8.68 -15.13 22.38
C LEU A 15 7.43 -15.62 21.62
N TYR A 16 6.35 -15.90 22.35
CA TYR A 16 5.07 -16.30 21.76
C TYR A 16 4.53 -15.22 20.81
N VAL A 17 4.54 -13.95 21.22
CA VAL A 17 4.10 -12.82 20.39
C VAL A 17 4.97 -12.69 19.14
N ILE A 18 6.29 -12.81 19.27
CA ILE A 18 7.22 -12.75 18.13
C ILE A 18 6.94 -13.90 17.14
N ILE A 19 6.83 -15.13 17.62
CA ILE A 19 6.52 -16.30 16.79
C ILE A 19 5.17 -16.13 16.09
N TYR A 20 4.16 -15.64 16.79
CA TYR A 20 2.84 -15.36 16.22
C TYR A 20 2.94 -14.33 15.07
N GLN A 21 3.67 -13.23 15.26
CA GLN A 21 3.87 -12.23 14.22
C GLN A 21 4.62 -12.79 13.01
N ILE A 22 5.69 -13.56 13.21
CA ILE A 22 6.43 -14.22 12.13
C ILE A 22 5.52 -15.15 11.33
N ARG A 23 4.75 -16.01 12.00
CA ARG A 23 3.80 -16.93 11.34
C ARG A 23 2.74 -16.18 10.54
N ARG A 24 2.24 -15.06 11.07
CA ARG A 24 1.28 -14.19 10.38
C ARG A 24 1.88 -13.59 9.11
N LEU A 25 3.13 -13.11 9.16
CA LEU A 25 3.84 -12.57 8.00
C LEU A 25 4.07 -13.64 6.92
N ILE A 26 4.48 -14.85 7.31
CA ILE A 26 4.69 -15.98 6.38
C ILE A 26 3.37 -16.39 5.70
N ARG A 27 2.27 -16.47 6.45
CA ARG A 27 0.95 -16.77 5.86
C ARG A 27 0.55 -15.70 4.85
N ARG A 28 0.77 -14.43 5.19
CA ARG A 28 0.46 -13.30 4.32
C ARG A 28 1.28 -13.34 3.03
N SER A 29 2.59 -13.59 3.10
CA SER A 29 3.44 -13.69 1.90
C SER A 29 3.06 -14.88 1.01
N LYS A 30 2.69 -16.02 1.61
CA LYS A 30 2.16 -17.18 0.87
C LYS A 30 0.87 -16.84 0.13
N LEU A 31 -0.06 -16.12 0.75
CA LEU A 31 -1.31 -15.68 0.10
C LEU A 31 -1.05 -14.74 -1.07
N ILE A 32 -0.15 -13.76 -0.90
CA ILE A 32 0.24 -12.82 -1.95
C ILE A 32 0.83 -13.59 -3.15
N ARG A 33 1.78 -14.49 -2.88
CA ARG A 33 2.43 -15.28 -3.94
C ARG A 33 1.46 -16.25 -4.63
N LYS A 34 0.59 -16.93 -3.87
CA LYS A 34 -0.37 -17.90 -4.42
C LYS A 34 -1.35 -17.24 -5.39
N ASN A 35 -1.77 -16.01 -5.10
CA ASN A 35 -2.76 -15.29 -5.88
C ASN A 35 -2.13 -14.25 -6.84
N ASN A 36 -0.81 -14.30 -7.07
CA ASN A 36 -0.08 -13.37 -7.93
C ASN A 36 -0.38 -11.88 -7.65
N LEU A 37 -0.55 -11.53 -6.37
CA LEU A 37 -0.87 -10.18 -5.95
C LEU A 37 0.38 -9.29 -6.00
N THR A 38 0.23 -8.09 -6.55
CA THR A 38 1.28 -7.05 -6.52
C THR A 38 1.09 -6.18 -5.28
N ASN A 39 2.13 -5.99 -4.48
CA ASN A 39 2.07 -5.03 -3.37
C ASN A 39 2.14 -3.61 -3.94
N LEU A 40 1.12 -2.80 -3.68
CA LEU A 40 1.01 -1.42 -4.16
C LEU A 40 1.45 -0.39 -3.12
N GLY A 41 1.67 -0.80 -1.87
CA GLY A 41 2.03 0.12 -0.77
C GLY A 41 0.80 0.54 0.05
N THR A 42 0.87 1.67 0.73
CA THR A 42 -0.26 2.25 1.47
C THR A 42 -1.08 3.10 0.53
N LEU A 43 -2.38 2.84 0.39
CA LEU A 43 -3.26 3.70 -0.40
C LEU A 43 -3.38 5.06 0.29
N ILE A 44 -3.24 6.13 -0.48
CA ILE A 44 -3.30 7.51 -0.02
C ILE A 44 -4.66 8.15 -0.30
N TYR A 45 -5.01 8.25 -1.58
CA TYR A 45 -6.30 8.80 -1.98
C TYR A 45 -6.58 8.44 -3.43
N GLY A 46 -7.75 8.87 -3.89
CA GLY A 46 -8.02 9.07 -5.31
C GLY A 46 -8.63 7.89 -6.04
N HIS A 47 -9.34 7.03 -5.31
CA HIS A 47 -10.35 6.17 -5.91
C HIS A 47 -11.73 6.62 -5.39
N PRO A 48 -12.74 6.84 -6.26
CA PRO A 48 -14.04 7.39 -5.86
C PRO A 48 -14.77 6.53 -4.83
N ASP A 49 -14.63 5.20 -4.93
CA ASP A 49 -15.23 4.26 -3.97
C ASP A 49 -14.46 4.10 -2.65
N ILE A 50 -13.38 4.86 -2.43
CA ILE A 50 -12.52 4.70 -1.24
C ILE A 50 -12.39 6.03 -0.51
N ASP A 51 -13.13 6.15 0.59
CA ASP A 51 -13.09 7.34 1.45
C ASP A 51 -11.84 7.40 2.35
N ASN A 52 -11.30 6.24 2.71
CA ASN A 52 -10.29 6.14 3.76
C ASN A 52 -8.97 5.52 3.28
N SER A 53 -7.91 6.03 3.88
CA SER A 53 -6.59 5.44 3.87
C SER A 53 -6.59 3.98 4.32
N PHE A 54 -5.74 3.17 3.72
CA PHE A 54 -5.35 1.92 4.35
C PHE A 54 -3.97 1.46 3.89
N ASP A 55 -3.25 0.89 4.84
CA ASP A 55 -1.96 0.28 4.57
C ASP A 55 -2.09 -0.98 3.73
N SER A 56 -0.99 -1.37 3.08
CA SER A 56 -0.86 -2.73 2.57
C SER A 56 -1.84 -3.09 1.44
N CYS A 57 -2.10 -2.14 0.55
CA CYS A 57 -2.90 -2.34 -0.65
C CYS A 57 -2.22 -3.32 -1.62
N LEU A 58 -3.03 -4.20 -2.18
CA LEU A 58 -2.63 -5.23 -3.11
C LEU A 58 -3.39 -5.04 -4.43
N GLY A 59 -2.69 -5.12 -5.54
CA GLY A 59 -3.27 -5.14 -6.87
C GLY A 59 -3.37 -6.57 -7.40
N LEU A 60 -4.54 -6.93 -7.91
CA LEU A 60 -4.79 -8.13 -8.70
C LEU A 60 -5.26 -7.70 -10.08
N ILE A 61 -4.70 -8.25 -11.15
CA ILE A 61 -5.34 -8.13 -12.47
C ILE A 61 -6.36 -9.25 -12.59
N ASP A 62 -7.63 -8.86 -12.70
CA ASP A 62 -8.74 -9.78 -12.92
C ASP A 62 -9.53 -9.31 -14.14
N ASN A 63 -9.52 -10.15 -15.18
CA ASN A 63 -10.08 -9.86 -16.50
C ASN A 63 -9.58 -8.51 -17.04
N ASN A 64 -10.46 -7.50 -17.06
CA ASN A 64 -10.19 -6.17 -17.58
C ASN A 64 -10.03 -5.09 -16.49
N ASN A 65 -9.77 -5.50 -15.24
CA ASN A 65 -9.67 -4.57 -14.11
C ASN A 65 -8.42 -4.82 -13.28
N LEU A 66 -7.81 -3.75 -12.80
CA LEU A 66 -6.94 -3.75 -11.63
C LEU A 66 -7.82 -3.69 -10.38
N VAL A 67 -7.92 -4.81 -9.67
CA VAL A 67 -8.68 -4.92 -8.42
C VAL A 67 -7.79 -4.57 -7.24
N LEU A 68 -8.15 -3.49 -6.54
CA LEU A 68 -7.51 -3.08 -5.29
C LEU A 68 -8.05 -3.92 -4.14
N SER A 69 -7.16 -4.51 -3.36
CA SER A 69 -7.50 -5.47 -2.32
C SER A 69 -6.67 -5.26 -1.05
N LYS A 70 -7.17 -5.75 0.08
CA LYS A 70 -6.41 -5.87 1.34
C LYS A 70 -6.55 -7.26 1.93
N ILE A 71 -5.59 -7.65 2.78
CA ILE A 71 -5.71 -8.88 3.56
C ILE A 71 -6.26 -8.52 4.94
N SER A 72 -7.42 -9.08 5.27
CA SER A 72 -8.02 -8.96 6.61
C SER A 72 -8.37 -10.33 7.14
N ARG A 73 -7.99 -10.60 8.39
CA ARG A 73 -8.25 -11.89 9.07
C ARG A 73 -7.84 -13.14 8.26
N GLY A 74 -6.81 -13.01 7.41
CA GLY A 74 -6.31 -14.11 6.57
C GLY A 74 -7.00 -14.28 5.21
N ASN A 75 -8.00 -13.44 4.91
CA ASN A 75 -8.71 -13.46 3.64
C ASN A 75 -8.36 -12.23 2.79
N ILE A 76 -8.40 -12.39 1.48
CA ILE A 76 -8.29 -11.28 0.54
C ILE A 76 -9.68 -10.65 0.43
N ILE A 77 -9.75 -9.34 0.66
CA ILE A 77 -10.96 -8.54 0.51
C ILE A 77 -10.71 -7.59 -0.65
N HIS A 78 -11.54 -7.69 -1.68
CA HIS A 78 -11.57 -6.75 -2.80
C HIS A 78 -12.30 -5.48 -2.36
N ILE A 79 -11.71 -4.33 -2.65
CA ILE A 79 -12.16 -3.02 -2.17
C ILE A 79 -12.71 -2.21 -3.32
N ALA A 80 -11.96 -2.10 -4.42
CA ALA A 80 -12.32 -1.28 -5.55
C ALA A 80 -11.68 -1.80 -6.85
N LYS A 81 -12.07 -1.22 -7.99
CA LYS A 81 -11.62 -1.65 -9.31
C LYS A 81 -11.27 -0.44 -10.18
N ILE A 82 -10.10 -0.51 -10.80
CA ILE A 82 -9.67 0.43 -11.82
C ILE A 82 -9.77 -0.29 -13.18
N PRO A 83 -10.57 0.18 -14.14
CA PRO A 83 -10.65 -0.44 -15.47
C PRO A 83 -9.32 -0.33 -16.20
N LYS A 84 -8.83 -1.44 -16.75
CA LYS A 84 -7.53 -1.54 -17.44
C LYS A 84 -7.44 -0.57 -18.62
N GLU A 85 -8.49 -0.52 -19.44
CA GLU A 85 -8.58 0.39 -20.59
C GLU A 85 -8.56 1.86 -20.20
N GLY A 86 -9.02 2.16 -18.98
CA GLY A 86 -8.99 3.51 -18.43
C GLY A 86 -7.63 3.94 -17.93
N VAL A 87 -6.64 3.04 -17.77
CA VAL A 87 -5.33 3.41 -17.22
C VAL A 87 -4.52 4.21 -18.24
N ILE A 88 -4.33 5.49 -17.95
CA ILE A 88 -3.61 6.44 -18.80
C ILE A 88 -2.11 6.37 -18.54
N ASN A 89 -1.70 6.39 -17.28
CA ASN A 89 -0.28 6.41 -16.91
C ASN A 89 -0.04 5.81 -15.52
N ILE A 90 1.14 5.24 -15.33
CA ILE A 90 1.63 4.77 -14.03
C ILE A 90 3.01 5.38 -13.78
N SER A 91 3.08 6.37 -12.88
CA SER A 91 4.30 7.11 -12.58
C SER A 91 4.78 6.89 -11.16
N ILE A 92 6.05 7.21 -10.91
CA ILE A 92 6.65 7.19 -9.58
C ILE A 92 7.26 8.54 -9.31
N LEU A 93 6.97 9.13 -8.16
CA LEU A 93 7.54 10.39 -7.71
C LEU A 93 8.20 10.21 -6.34
N ASP A 94 9.33 10.87 -6.12
CA ASP A 94 9.85 11.07 -4.76
C ASP A 94 8.99 12.09 -4.00
N GLN A 95 9.26 12.22 -2.69
CA GLN A 95 8.51 13.11 -1.84
C GLN A 95 8.56 14.58 -2.26
N SER A 96 9.75 15.11 -2.56
CA SER A 96 9.92 16.50 -2.96
C SER A 96 9.15 16.84 -4.23
N THR A 97 9.13 15.92 -5.19
CA THR A 97 8.43 16.11 -6.46
C THR A 97 6.92 15.97 -6.26
N PHE A 98 6.48 15.00 -5.46
CA PHE A 98 5.07 14.79 -5.17
C PHE A 98 4.44 15.96 -4.42
N GLU A 99 5.14 16.51 -3.42
CA GLU A 99 4.67 17.64 -2.62
C GLU A 99 4.46 18.93 -3.45
N ASN A 100 5.17 19.05 -4.57
CA ASN A 100 5.04 20.18 -5.50
C ASN A 100 3.96 19.97 -6.58
N THR A 101 3.25 18.84 -6.59
CA THR A 101 2.17 18.61 -7.55
C THR A 101 0.90 19.39 -7.16
N GLU A 102 0.20 19.96 -8.14
CA GLU A 102 -1.07 20.66 -7.89
C GLU A 102 -2.10 19.75 -7.21
N THR A 103 -2.14 18.47 -7.59
CA THR A 103 -3.02 17.47 -6.98
C THR A 103 -2.75 17.34 -5.49
N TRP A 104 -1.48 17.19 -5.09
CA TRP A 104 -1.13 17.14 -3.67
C TRP A 104 -1.46 18.44 -2.95
N ILE A 105 -1.14 19.60 -3.54
CA ILE A 105 -1.41 20.89 -2.91
C ILE A 105 -2.91 21.04 -2.62
N ARG A 106 -3.80 20.68 -3.56
CA ARG A 106 -5.25 20.73 -3.35
C ARG A 106 -5.75 19.70 -2.34
N GLN A 107 -5.22 18.48 -2.40
CA GLN A 107 -5.67 17.36 -1.56
C GLN A 107 -5.11 17.45 -0.12
N SER A 108 -3.94 18.08 0.08
CA SER A 108 -3.30 18.21 1.39
C SER A 108 -4.15 18.99 2.41
N TYR A 109 -4.97 19.94 1.94
CA TYR A 109 -5.94 20.67 2.77
C TYR A 109 -7.11 19.80 3.25
N ILE A 110 -7.44 18.73 2.51
CA ILE A 110 -8.58 17.84 2.78
C ILE A 110 -8.12 16.64 3.64
N PHE A 111 -6.85 16.25 3.51
CA PHE A 111 -6.29 15.03 4.08
C PHE A 111 -5.36 15.31 5.28
N GLU A 112 -5.81 16.08 6.27
CA GLU A 112 -5.10 16.39 7.53
C GLU A 112 -4.48 15.15 8.23
N ARG A 113 -5.10 13.97 8.06
CA ARG A 113 -4.59 12.69 8.61
C ARG A 113 -3.34 12.18 7.92
N TYR A 114 -3.10 12.55 6.66
CA TYR A 114 -1.96 12.10 5.88
C TYR A 114 -0.68 12.86 6.18
N THR A 115 -0.77 14.18 6.33
CA THR A 115 0.34 14.99 6.83
C THR A 115 0.78 14.43 8.17
N ILE A 116 -0.12 14.24 9.14
CA ILE A 116 0.26 13.75 10.48
C ILE A 116 0.88 12.33 10.47
N ALA A 117 0.34 11.38 9.69
CA ALA A 117 0.83 9.99 9.66
C ALA A 117 2.20 9.82 8.95
N PHE A 118 2.59 10.77 8.10
CA PHE A 118 3.83 10.73 7.33
C PHE A 118 4.85 11.82 7.70
N HIS A 119 4.46 12.88 8.41
CA HIS A 119 5.35 13.97 8.84
C HIS A 119 6.46 13.49 9.80
N ASN A 120 6.20 12.43 10.58
CA ASN A 120 7.16 11.86 11.54
C ASN A 120 8.11 10.82 10.92
N LYS A 121 8.02 10.54 9.62
CA LYS A 121 8.85 9.54 8.93
C LYS A 121 9.98 10.22 8.17
N VAL A 122 11.17 9.59 8.18
CA VAL A 122 12.40 10.14 7.58
C VAL A 122 12.15 10.45 6.11
N LYS A 123 12.22 11.74 5.73
CA LYS A 123 11.97 12.29 4.38
C LYS A 123 12.64 11.51 3.24
N ASN A 124 13.78 10.86 3.51
CA ASN A 124 14.58 10.17 2.49
C ASN A 124 14.05 8.78 2.08
N SER A 125 12.96 8.29 2.69
CA SER A 125 12.44 6.93 2.45
C SER A 125 11.05 6.89 1.82
N LEU A 126 10.49 8.04 1.46
CA LEU A 126 9.12 8.11 0.96
C LEU A 126 9.07 8.25 -0.57
N VAL A 127 8.38 7.31 -1.20
CA VAL A 127 8.17 7.28 -2.65
C VAL A 127 6.71 6.99 -2.96
N TYR A 128 6.17 7.67 -3.96
CA TYR A 128 4.78 7.59 -4.36
C TYR A 128 4.63 6.90 -5.70
N LEU A 129 3.77 5.88 -5.76
CA LEU A 129 3.29 5.27 -6.99
C LEU A 129 1.93 5.88 -7.33
N ILE A 130 1.78 6.36 -8.54
CA ILE A 130 0.59 7.10 -8.98
C ILE A 130 0.01 6.39 -10.20
N ILE A 131 -1.27 6.06 -10.15
CA ILE A 131 -2.03 5.53 -11.28
C ILE A 131 -3.01 6.60 -11.72
N LYS A 132 -2.80 7.15 -12.92
CA LYS A 132 -3.76 8.04 -13.58
C LYS A 132 -4.67 7.21 -14.46
N TRP A 133 -5.97 7.39 -14.31
CA TRP A 133 -6.96 6.61 -15.04
C TRP A 133 -8.25 7.39 -15.27
N ASN A 134 -9.06 6.95 -16.23
CA ASN A 134 -10.35 7.53 -16.56
C ASN A 134 -11.44 6.46 -16.38
N ASP A 135 -12.54 6.83 -15.74
CA ASP A 135 -13.69 5.93 -15.49
C ASP A 135 -14.75 5.98 -16.61
N GLY A 136 -14.45 6.66 -17.72
CA GLY A 136 -15.36 6.99 -18.81
C GLY A 136 -16.00 8.38 -18.68
N LYS A 137 -15.87 9.05 -17.54
CA LYS A 137 -16.47 10.37 -17.27
C LYS A 137 -15.46 11.38 -16.73
N PHE A 138 -14.62 10.96 -15.80
CA PHE A 138 -13.68 11.81 -15.08
C PHE A 138 -12.29 11.19 -15.06
N ASP A 139 -11.28 12.06 -15.07
CA ASP A 139 -9.90 11.68 -14.82
C ASP A 139 -9.66 11.59 -13.31
N HIS A 140 -9.10 10.45 -12.90
CA HIS A 140 -8.78 10.09 -11.54
C HIS A 140 -7.28 9.85 -11.37
N GLU A 141 -6.80 10.08 -10.16
CA GLU A 141 -5.42 9.82 -9.77
C GLU A 141 -5.39 9.04 -8.46
N THR A 142 -5.11 7.74 -8.52
CA THR A 142 -4.99 6.90 -7.33
C THR A 142 -3.53 6.81 -6.90
N VAL A 143 -3.26 7.20 -5.65
CA VAL A 143 -1.89 7.36 -5.13
C VAL A 143 -1.59 6.34 -4.03
N PHE A 144 -0.39 5.77 -4.08
CA PHE A 144 0.13 4.85 -3.07
C PHE A 144 1.50 5.27 -2.54
N ALA A 145 1.72 5.16 -1.23
CA ALA A 145 3.00 5.44 -0.58
C ALA A 145 3.80 4.17 -0.29
N TYR A 146 5.12 4.28 -0.46
CA TYR A 146 6.13 3.35 0.02
C TYR A 146 7.02 4.08 1.01
N ASN A 147 7.24 3.47 2.18
CA ASN A 147 7.97 4.07 3.29
C ASN A 147 8.98 3.08 3.92
N ASN A 148 9.57 2.21 3.10
CA ASN A 148 10.57 1.23 3.54
C ASN A 148 11.96 1.61 3.05
N ASP A 149 13.00 0.96 3.57
CA ASP A 149 14.41 1.26 3.26
C ASP A 149 14.75 1.17 1.75
N ASN A 150 13.92 0.49 0.96
CA ASN A 150 14.03 0.40 -0.49
C ASN A 150 12.71 0.82 -1.18
N ALA A 151 12.18 1.97 -0.80
CA ALA A 151 10.88 2.47 -1.28
C ALA A 151 10.87 2.65 -2.80
N MET A 152 11.91 3.28 -3.34
CA MET A 152 12.07 3.48 -4.78
C MET A 152 12.11 2.15 -5.54
N GLY A 153 12.90 1.17 -5.07
CA GLY A 153 12.96 -0.15 -5.69
C GLY A 153 11.63 -0.90 -5.61
N SER A 154 10.93 -0.79 -4.48
CA SER A 154 9.61 -1.40 -4.26
C SER A 154 8.56 -0.81 -5.21
N ALA A 155 8.50 0.52 -5.30
CA ALA A 155 7.60 1.23 -6.20
C ALA A 155 7.89 0.89 -7.68
N ASN A 156 9.16 0.87 -8.08
CA ASN A 156 9.56 0.50 -9.45
C ASN A 156 9.14 -0.93 -9.80
N LYS A 157 9.33 -1.87 -8.86
CA LYS A 157 8.89 -3.26 -9.05
C LYS A 157 7.37 -3.34 -9.23
N ALA A 158 6.60 -2.63 -8.41
CA ALA A 158 5.15 -2.58 -8.52
C ALA A 158 4.70 -1.97 -9.85
N ARG A 159 5.23 -0.80 -10.24
CA ARG A 159 4.96 -0.16 -11.53
C ARG A 159 5.23 -1.11 -12.69
N ASN A 160 6.42 -1.73 -12.73
CA ASN A 160 6.79 -2.62 -13.82
C ASN A 160 5.90 -3.86 -13.89
N ASN A 161 5.49 -4.41 -12.75
CA ASN A 161 4.53 -5.51 -12.70
C ASN A 161 3.15 -5.08 -13.23
N LEU A 162 2.67 -3.91 -12.82
CA LEU A 162 1.41 -3.35 -13.30
C LEU A 162 1.44 -3.10 -14.81
N ILE A 163 2.48 -2.43 -15.32
CA ILE A 163 2.63 -2.17 -16.76
C ILE A 163 2.64 -3.48 -17.56
N ARG A 164 3.30 -4.53 -17.06
CA ARG A 164 3.32 -5.83 -17.72
C ARG A 164 1.97 -6.53 -17.75
N ALA A 165 1.15 -6.34 -16.72
CA ALA A 165 -0.14 -7.00 -16.59
C ALA A 165 -1.30 -6.19 -17.21
N LEU A 166 -1.13 -4.86 -17.33
CA LEU A 166 -2.05 -3.91 -17.96
C LEU A 166 -1.71 -3.63 -19.43
N ARG A 167 -0.67 -4.25 -19.98
CA ARG A 167 -0.54 -4.46 -21.43
C ARG A 167 -1.25 -5.76 -21.74
#